data_AF-A0A5C0XQT2-F1
#
_entry.id   AF-A0A5C0XQT2-F1
#
_cell.length_a   1.000
_cell.length_b   1.000
_cell.length_c   1.000
_cell.angle_alpha   90.00
_cell.angle_beta   90.00
_cell.angle_gamma   90.00
#
_symmetry.space_group_name_H-M   'P 1'
#
loop_
_entity.id
_entity.type
_entity.pdbx_description
1 polymer ?
#
loop_
_entity_poly.entity_id
_entity_poly.type
_entity_poly.pdbx_seq_one_letter_code
_entity_poly.pdbx_strand_id
1 'polypeptide(L)'
;MRFSPIIGPSSYVSSLCHSILRGELFSTCSVGCIYCYARWYRGAHGKEKPLWESLKLIKMLGGIIREGLAITPIRVSTLSDPFQGEGKITLKFLKLALKEKVPVIINTKLIPREKHIKTIERLAEEGLVVVQVSLPTLEETKVLEPFSPSPGQRLELIERLSRAGVPTIVRVQPFVPGWIRDIHTFIEEIASAGARMIILEFLRIEKELLPLFSKLFPGEDIYKREWESYLPGTSTEEAPLLHPPLDYRLSIAREFSIKAEKEGLAFSTCKEGLFEFHTPLNVDCCGMAFFDVEYISRRPTLWDLYLEIVENGKAKGEDLWERCRREELLCRENLTPYPRWFRRGFIAHEKRLESVLRKPHIVERITPSIKYENGYFIKRKERSNSGYNSFF
;
A
#
# COMPACT_ATOMS: atom_id res chain seq x y z
N MET A 1 -18.51 5.17 15.29
CA MET A 1 -17.16 4.59 15.53
C MET A 1 -16.21 5.74 15.84
N ARG A 2 -15.49 5.73 16.98
CA ARG A 2 -14.49 6.77 17.29
C ARG A 2 -13.37 6.72 16.24
N PHE A 3 -13.05 7.85 15.63
CA PHE A 3 -11.94 7.96 14.68
C PHE A 3 -10.62 7.62 15.38
N SER A 4 -9.95 6.54 14.97
CA SER A 4 -8.60 6.19 15.40
C SER A 4 -7.60 6.58 14.31
N PRO A 5 -6.61 7.45 14.62
CA PRO A 5 -5.60 7.87 13.66
C PRO A 5 -4.61 6.76 13.32
N ILE A 6 -4.55 5.70 14.13
CA ILE A 6 -3.73 4.52 13.88
C ILE A 6 -4.63 3.35 13.50
N ILE A 7 -4.30 2.67 12.42
CA ILE A 7 -4.98 1.43 11.97
C ILE A 7 -4.84 0.37 13.08
N GLY A 8 -5.86 -0.46 13.29
CA GLY A 8 -5.78 -1.51 14.32
C GLY A 8 -4.76 -2.61 13.96
N PRO A 9 -4.13 -3.26 14.95
CA PRO A 9 -3.20 -4.36 14.71
C PRO A 9 -3.93 -5.58 14.16
N SER A 10 -3.32 -6.22 13.17
CA SER A 10 -3.70 -7.53 12.64
C SER A 10 -2.45 -8.26 12.16
N SER A 11 -2.54 -9.56 11.87
CA SER A 11 -1.36 -10.29 11.34
C SER A 11 -0.84 -9.63 10.07
N TYR A 12 -1.70 -9.27 9.11
CA TYR A 12 -1.27 -8.63 7.86
C TYR A 12 -0.78 -7.20 8.05
N VAL A 13 -1.52 -6.35 8.76
CA VAL A 13 -1.16 -4.93 8.88
C VAL A 13 0.14 -4.78 9.69
N SER A 14 0.26 -5.47 10.82
CA SER A 14 1.48 -5.42 11.62
C SER A 14 2.69 -6.03 10.90
N SER A 15 2.47 -7.05 10.06
CA SER A 15 3.57 -7.72 9.37
C SER A 15 4.03 -7.04 8.09
N LEU A 16 3.17 -6.30 7.38
CA LEU A 16 3.48 -5.83 6.02
C LEU A 16 3.28 -4.33 5.78
N CYS A 17 2.74 -3.57 6.74
CA CYS A 17 2.41 -2.16 6.51
C CYS A 17 3.25 -1.19 7.35
N HIS A 18 4.03 -0.34 6.68
CA HIS A 18 4.73 0.78 7.33
C HIS A 18 3.78 1.94 7.64
N SER A 19 2.86 2.28 6.73
CA SER A 19 1.89 3.40 6.86
C SER A 19 0.67 3.08 7.73
N ILE A 20 0.84 2.92 9.04
CA ILE A 20 -0.28 2.68 9.97
C ILE A 20 -0.97 3.97 10.46
N LEU A 21 -0.35 5.13 10.25
CA LEU A 21 -0.91 6.45 10.55
C LEU A 21 -1.80 6.91 9.39
N ARG A 22 -3.08 7.17 9.68
CA ARG A 22 -4.08 7.55 8.68
C ARG A 22 -4.84 8.83 9.05
N GLY A 23 -5.14 9.63 8.03
CA GLY A 23 -6.02 10.78 8.09
C GLY A 23 -7.21 10.57 7.17
N GLU A 24 -8.30 9.95 7.66
CA GLU A 24 -9.53 9.86 6.86
C GLU A 24 -10.21 11.22 6.82
N LEU A 25 -10.49 11.70 5.62
CA LEU A 25 -11.14 13.00 5.41
C LEU A 25 -12.65 12.86 5.24
N PHE A 26 -13.12 11.67 4.88
CA PHE A 26 -14.54 11.37 4.70
C PHE A 26 -14.88 10.02 5.33
N SER A 27 -16.13 9.87 5.79
CA SER A 27 -16.66 8.58 6.27
C SER A 27 -17.38 7.77 5.19
N THR A 28 -17.53 8.33 4.00
CA THR A 28 -18.20 7.77 2.82
C THR A 28 -17.29 7.92 1.59
N CYS A 29 -17.54 7.09 0.56
CA CYS A 29 -16.82 7.17 -0.72
C CYS A 29 -17.80 7.11 -1.90
N SER A 30 -17.72 8.09 -2.81
CA SER A 30 -18.60 8.29 -3.95
C SER A 30 -18.26 7.43 -5.17
N VAL A 31 -17.09 6.80 -5.20
CA VAL A 31 -16.56 6.11 -6.41
C VAL A 31 -17.30 4.80 -6.74
N GLY A 32 -17.78 4.08 -5.71
CA GLY A 32 -18.63 2.90 -5.91
C GLY A 32 -17.95 1.63 -6.41
N CYS A 33 -16.64 1.44 -6.23
CA CYS A 33 -15.94 0.27 -6.82
C CYS A 33 -16.48 -1.08 -6.32
N ILE A 34 -16.75 -2.01 -7.23
CA ILE A 34 -17.32 -3.35 -6.95
C ILE A 34 -16.39 -4.21 -6.08
N TYR A 35 -15.07 -4.04 -6.19
CA TYR A 35 -14.08 -4.76 -5.40
C TYR A 35 -13.70 -4.07 -4.07
N CYS A 36 -14.35 -2.95 -3.72
CA CYS A 36 -13.87 -2.08 -2.63
C CYS A 36 -13.91 -2.75 -1.25
N TYR A 37 -12.73 -3.10 -0.71
CA TYR A 37 -12.59 -3.65 0.65
C TYR A 37 -13.06 -2.69 1.75
N ALA A 38 -13.01 -1.38 1.50
CA ALA A 38 -13.34 -0.38 2.52
C ALA A 38 -14.80 -0.45 2.98
N ARG A 39 -15.69 -1.10 2.20
CA ARG A 39 -17.09 -1.34 2.58
C ARG A 39 -17.24 -2.07 3.92
N TRP A 40 -16.26 -2.87 4.32
CA TRP A 40 -16.27 -3.59 5.60
C TRP A 40 -15.95 -2.68 6.80
N TYR A 41 -15.38 -1.50 6.56
CA TYR A 41 -14.82 -0.64 7.61
C TYR A 41 -15.46 0.75 7.69
N ARG A 42 -16.27 1.15 6.71
CA ARG A 42 -16.92 2.46 6.67
C ARG A 42 -18.38 2.36 6.22
N GLY A 43 -19.09 3.48 6.31
CA GLY A 43 -20.48 3.58 5.85
C GLY A 43 -20.62 3.29 4.35
N ALA A 44 -21.85 2.97 3.94
CA ALA A 44 -22.22 2.69 2.56
C ALA A 44 -21.75 3.78 1.58
N HIS A 45 -21.62 3.40 0.31
CA HIS A 45 -21.35 4.34 -0.77
C HIS A 45 -22.39 5.45 -0.79
N GLY A 46 -21.96 6.67 -1.10
CA GLY A 46 -22.84 7.82 -1.11
C GLY A 46 -22.11 9.15 -1.04
N LYS A 47 -22.88 10.21 -0.84
CA LYS A 47 -22.41 11.60 -0.77
C LYS A 47 -21.32 11.77 0.29
N GLU A 48 -20.39 12.66 0.01
CA GLU A 48 -19.25 12.98 0.86
C GLU A 48 -19.69 13.45 2.27
N LYS A 49 -19.14 12.80 3.31
CA LYS A 49 -19.37 13.13 4.71
C LYS A 49 -18.05 13.49 5.39
N PRO A 50 -17.66 14.78 5.43
CA PRO A 50 -16.36 15.23 5.93
C PRO A 50 -16.11 14.88 7.41
N LEU A 51 -14.86 14.56 7.74
CA LEU A 51 -14.37 14.27 9.10
C LEU A 51 -13.37 15.34 9.55
N TRP A 52 -13.89 16.44 10.10
CA TRP A 52 -13.10 17.63 10.44
C TRP A 52 -12.07 17.40 11.56
N GLU A 53 -12.22 16.34 12.33
CA GLU A 53 -11.30 15.92 13.39
C GLU A 53 -9.89 15.63 12.87
N SER A 54 -9.75 15.21 11.61
CA SER A 54 -8.46 14.95 10.96
C SER A 54 -7.57 16.20 10.87
N LEU A 55 -8.13 17.41 10.95
CA LEU A 55 -7.35 18.64 11.04
C LEU A 55 -6.64 18.79 12.39
N LYS A 56 -7.22 18.27 13.48
CA LYS A 56 -6.58 18.28 14.80
C LYS A 56 -5.37 17.34 14.81
N LEU A 57 -5.47 16.20 14.14
CA LEU A 57 -4.38 15.24 14.00
C LEU A 57 -3.14 15.87 13.35
N ILE A 58 -3.30 16.65 12.27
CA ILE A 58 -2.17 17.34 11.63
C ILE A 58 -1.46 18.29 12.58
N LYS A 59 -2.20 19.09 13.38
CA LYS A 59 -1.58 19.97 14.38
C LYS A 59 -0.81 19.18 15.45
N MET A 60 -1.35 18.04 15.88
CA MET A 60 -0.70 17.17 16.86
C MET A 60 0.58 16.54 16.29
N LEU A 61 0.58 16.13 15.02
CA LEU A 61 1.77 15.63 14.33
C LEU A 61 2.82 16.73 14.13
N GLY A 62 2.41 17.93 13.75
CA GLY A 62 3.31 19.09 13.70
C GLY A 62 3.94 19.43 15.04
N GLY A 63 3.22 19.19 16.15
CA GLY A 63 3.77 19.28 17.51
C GLY A 63 4.91 18.28 17.74
N ILE A 64 4.71 17.02 17.37
CA ILE A 64 5.73 15.96 17.47
C ILE A 64 6.99 16.33 16.65
N ILE A 65 6.80 16.81 15.42
CA ILE A 65 7.92 17.22 14.56
C ILE A 65 8.69 18.40 15.16
N ARG A 66 8.00 19.40 15.72
CA ARG A 66 8.66 20.54 16.39
C ARG A 66 9.44 20.15 17.65
N GLU A 67 9.10 19.03 18.28
CA GLU A 67 9.87 18.44 19.38
C GLU A 67 11.11 17.66 18.89
N GLY A 68 11.39 17.67 17.58
CA GLY A 68 12.53 16.99 16.97
C GLY A 68 12.32 15.49 16.76
N LEU A 69 11.06 15.02 16.81
CA LEU A 69 10.74 13.60 16.69
C LEU A 69 10.27 13.25 15.27
N ALA A 70 10.84 12.18 14.70
CA ALA A 70 10.46 11.66 13.39
C ALA A 70 9.06 11.01 13.40
N ILE A 71 8.37 11.04 12.26
CA ILE A 71 7.07 10.36 12.12
C ILE A 71 7.00 9.52 10.85
N THR A 72 6.13 8.52 10.83
CA THR A 72 5.66 7.95 9.55
C THR A 72 4.81 9.01 8.83
N PRO A 73 4.94 9.19 7.51
CA PRO A 73 4.02 10.01 6.73
C PRO A 73 2.56 9.63 6.97
N ILE A 74 1.69 10.64 7.11
CA ILE A 74 0.27 10.39 7.29
C ILE A 74 -0.35 10.00 5.95
N ARG A 75 -0.96 8.81 5.90
CA ARG A 75 -1.68 8.36 4.70
C ARG A 75 -3.10 8.89 4.70
N VAL A 76 -3.47 9.58 3.63
CA VAL A 76 -4.84 10.01 3.36
C VAL A 76 -5.48 9.02 2.41
N SER A 77 -6.78 8.78 2.59
CA SER A 77 -7.57 7.85 1.77
C SER A 77 -7.24 6.37 1.96
N THR A 78 -7.25 5.91 3.22
CA THR A 78 -7.22 4.47 3.50
C THR A 78 -8.60 3.82 3.38
N LEU A 79 -9.69 4.60 3.50
CA LEU A 79 -11.07 4.10 3.37
C LEU A 79 -11.93 4.89 2.37
N SER A 80 -11.59 6.14 2.09
CA SER A 80 -12.35 7.03 1.20
C SER A 80 -11.46 7.94 0.37
N ASP A 81 -11.81 8.19 -0.90
CA ASP A 81 -11.06 9.10 -1.76
C ASP A 81 -11.06 10.55 -1.20
N PRO A 82 -9.94 11.30 -1.25
CA PRO A 82 -9.86 12.60 -0.63
C PRO A 82 -10.38 13.73 -1.53
N PHE A 83 -10.63 13.51 -2.82
CA PHE A 83 -11.04 14.59 -3.73
C PHE A 83 -12.53 14.53 -4.11
N GLN A 84 -13.35 13.91 -3.27
CA GLN A 84 -14.79 13.84 -3.46
C GLN A 84 -15.47 15.22 -3.36
N GLY A 85 -16.51 15.43 -4.18
CA GLY A 85 -17.31 16.65 -4.20
C GLY A 85 -16.46 17.92 -4.44
N GLU A 86 -16.57 18.89 -3.53
CA GLU A 86 -15.77 20.13 -3.56
C GLU A 86 -14.38 20.02 -2.90
N GLY A 87 -14.10 18.93 -2.19
CA GLY A 87 -12.82 18.71 -1.51
C GLY A 87 -12.45 19.76 -0.45
N LYS A 88 -13.41 20.52 0.10
CA LYS A 88 -13.12 21.66 1.01
C LYS A 88 -12.28 21.28 2.23
N ILE A 89 -12.56 20.11 2.84
CA ILE A 89 -11.80 19.60 3.97
C ILE A 89 -10.38 19.20 3.53
N THR A 90 -10.24 18.58 2.37
CA THR A 90 -8.98 18.15 1.79
C THR A 90 -8.06 19.33 1.49
N LEU A 91 -8.59 20.40 0.89
CA LEU A 91 -7.82 21.63 0.71
C LEU A 91 -7.33 22.21 2.04
N LYS A 92 -8.19 22.23 3.06
CA LYS A 92 -7.80 22.71 4.40
C LYS A 92 -6.75 21.79 5.06
N PHE A 93 -6.89 20.49 4.88
CA PHE A 93 -5.94 19.49 5.38
C PHE A 93 -4.56 19.67 4.73
N LEU A 94 -4.49 19.75 3.40
CA LEU A 94 -3.23 19.93 2.67
C LEU A 94 -2.53 21.25 3.02
N LYS A 95 -3.28 22.34 3.10
CA LYS A 95 -2.73 23.64 3.54
C LYS A 95 -2.20 23.59 4.98
N LEU A 96 -2.88 22.86 5.85
CA LEU A 96 -2.45 22.69 7.23
C LEU A 96 -1.23 21.77 7.32
N ALA A 97 -1.17 20.70 6.52
CA ALA A 97 -0.01 19.82 6.44
C ALA A 97 1.24 20.58 5.97
N LEU A 98 1.09 21.44 4.96
CA LEU A 98 2.16 22.34 4.50
C LEU A 98 2.61 23.29 5.62
N LYS A 99 1.67 23.93 6.31
CA LYS A 99 1.98 24.84 7.43
C LYS A 99 2.70 24.14 8.58
N GLU A 100 2.24 22.95 8.95
CA GLU A 100 2.76 22.18 10.07
C GLU A 100 3.93 21.26 9.67
N LYS A 101 4.38 21.33 8.41
CA LYS A 101 5.46 20.53 7.81
C LYS A 101 5.26 19.02 7.97
N VAL A 102 4.01 18.57 7.94
CA VAL A 102 3.65 17.15 8.10
C VAL A 102 3.69 16.44 6.75
N PRO A 103 4.52 15.39 6.56
CA PRO A 103 4.58 14.63 5.32
C PRO A 103 3.32 13.81 5.08
N VAL A 104 2.79 13.86 3.86
CA VAL A 104 1.50 13.26 3.47
C VAL A 104 1.66 12.28 2.31
N ILE A 105 1.10 11.08 2.44
CA ILE A 105 0.85 10.18 1.30
C ILE A 105 -0.60 10.35 0.88
N ILE A 106 -0.85 10.73 -0.37
CA ILE A 106 -2.20 10.92 -0.91
C ILE A 106 -2.54 9.74 -1.80
N ASN A 107 -3.52 8.91 -1.43
CA ASN A 107 -4.08 7.92 -2.34
C ASN A 107 -5.31 8.50 -3.03
N THR A 108 -5.43 8.37 -4.35
CA THR A 108 -6.64 8.82 -5.06
C THR A 108 -6.91 8.07 -6.36
N LYS A 109 -8.18 8.02 -6.73
CA LYS A 109 -8.71 7.65 -8.03
C LYS A 109 -9.42 8.82 -8.73
N LEU A 110 -9.70 9.91 -8.01
CA LEU A 110 -10.39 11.09 -8.52
C LEU A 110 -9.40 12.18 -8.96
N ILE A 111 -9.89 13.11 -9.77
CA ILE A 111 -9.09 14.24 -10.26
C ILE A 111 -9.16 15.40 -9.26
N PRO A 112 -8.05 15.82 -8.64
CA PRO A 112 -8.03 16.98 -7.77
C PRO A 112 -8.30 18.25 -8.58
N ARG A 113 -9.11 19.15 -8.03
CA ARG A 113 -9.30 20.49 -8.62
C ARG A 113 -8.01 21.31 -8.57
N GLU A 114 -7.91 22.32 -9.42
CA GLU A 114 -6.74 23.20 -9.57
C GLU A 114 -6.15 23.71 -8.24
N LYS A 115 -6.99 24.21 -7.34
CA LYS A 115 -6.57 24.69 -6.01
C LYS A 115 -5.89 23.62 -5.15
N HIS A 116 -6.28 22.35 -5.32
CA HIS A 116 -5.64 21.22 -4.64
C HIS A 116 -4.30 20.91 -5.28
N ILE A 117 -4.24 20.84 -6.62
CA ILE A 117 -2.99 20.62 -7.37
C ILE A 117 -1.93 21.65 -6.96
N LYS A 118 -2.25 22.95 -6.98
CA LYS A 118 -1.34 24.02 -6.50
C LYS A 118 -0.86 23.85 -5.06
N THR A 119 -1.66 23.21 -4.20
CA THR A 119 -1.23 22.94 -2.82
C THR A 119 -0.36 21.69 -2.74
N ILE A 120 -0.62 20.69 -3.59
CA ILE A 120 0.20 19.48 -3.72
C ILE A 120 1.58 19.84 -4.29
N GLU A 121 1.64 20.68 -5.32
CA GLU A 121 2.90 21.19 -5.90
C GLU A 121 3.76 21.86 -4.82
N ARG A 122 3.17 22.77 -4.03
CA ARG A 122 3.86 23.41 -2.89
C ARG A 122 4.31 22.43 -1.80
N LEU A 123 3.58 21.34 -1.58
CA LEU A 123 4.04 20.29 -0.68
C LEU A 123 5.22 19.51 -1.28
N ALA A 124 5.22 19.30 -2.60
CA ALA A 124 6.29 18.59 -3.29
C ALA A 124 7.58 19.42 -3.34
N GLU A 125 7.48 20.73 -3.56
CA GLU A 125 8.60 21.69 -3.45
C GLU A 125 9.30 21.62 -2.08
N GLU A 126 8.56 21.23 -1.04
CA GLU A 126 9.06 21.10 0.34
C GLU A 126 9.39 19.65 0.73
N GLY A 127 9.33 18.71 -0.22
CA GLY A 127 9.61 17.29 0.05
C GLY A 127 8.56 16.59 0.90
N LEU A 128 7.36 17.17 1.07
CA LEU A 128 6.33 16.75 2.02
C LEU A 128 5.20 15.90 1.44
N VAL A 129 5.22 15.54 0.16
CA VAL A 129 4.13 14.76 -0.44
C VAL A 129 4.60 13.69 -1.41
N VAL A 130 3.92 12.56 -1.35
CA VAL A 130 3.92 11.53 -2.39
C VAL A 130 2.46 11.29 -2.79
N VAL A 131 2.18 11.35 -4.09
CA VAL A 131 0.83 11.08 -4.62
C VAL A 131 0.79 9.70 -5.24
N GLN A 132 -0.21 8.92 -4.86
CA GLN A 132 -0.43 7.56 -5.32
C GLN A 132 -1.75 7.49 -6.07
N VAL A 133 -1.69 7.34 -7.39
CA VAL A 133 -2.85 7.28 -8.27
C VAL A 133 -3.24 5.83 -8.52
N SER A 134 -4.50 5.49 -8.22
CA SER A 134 -5.05 4.16 -8.48
C SER A 134 -5.46 4.02 -9.94
N LEU A 135 -4.62 3.30 -10.71
CA LEU A 135 -4.82 2.97 -12.12
C LEU A 135 -4.66 1.45 -12.26
N PRO A 136 -5.74 0.66 -12.12
CA PRO A 136 -5.67 -0.79 -12.20
C PRO A 136 -5.68 -1.34 -13.64
N THR A 137 -5.98 -0.50 -14.63
CA THR A 137 -5.97 -0.82 -16.06
C THR A 137 -6.00 0.46 -16.91
N LEU A 138 -5.68 0.35 -18.20
CA LEU A 138 -5.97 1.36 -19.23
C LEU A 138 -7.28 1.08 -20.00
N GLU A 139 -7.93 -0.05 -19.72
CA GLU A 139 -9.20 -0.46 -20.33
C GLU A 139 -10.42 0.19 -19.65
N GLU A 140 -11.61 0.07 -20.28
CA GLU A 140 -12.86 0.59 -19.71
C GLU A 140 -13.09 0.09 -18.25
N THR A 141 -13.42 1.03 -17.37
CA THR A 141 -13.53 0.79 -15.93
C THR A 141 -14.96 0.90 -15.41
N LYS A 142 -15.91 1.45 -16.16
CA LYS A 142 -17.28 1.74 -15.68
C LYS A 142 -17.99 0.56 -15.03
N VAL A 143 -17.70 -0.67 -15.45
CA VAL A 143 -18.31 -1.86 -14.85
C VAL A 143 -17.82 -2.06 -13.41
N LEU A 144 -16.50 -1.98 -13.17
CA LEU A 144 -15.91 -2.21 -11.85
C LEU A 144 -15.77 -0.94 -11.00
N GLU A 145 -15.72 0.23 -11.64
CA GLU A 145 -15.52 1.56 -11.07
C GLU A 145 -16.49 2.58 -11.71
N PRO A 146 -17.80 2.48 -11.44
CA PRO A 146 -18.83 3.21 -12.19
C PRO A 146 -18.76 4.73 -12.10
N PHE A 147 -18.20 5.27 -11.00
CA PHE A 147 -18.14 6.72 -10.76
C PHE A 147 -16.70 7.24 -10.67
N SER A 148 -15.71 6.49 -11.17
CA SER A 148 -14.34 6.98 -11.31
C SER A 148 -14.14 7.70 -12.65
N PRO A 149 -13.19 8.66 -12.73
CA PRO A 149 -12.63 9.12 -13.99
C PRO A 149 -12.14 7.98 -14.87
N SER A 150 -12.08 8.20 -16.19
CA SER A 150 -11.53 7.21 -17.12
C SER A 150 -10.05 6.93 -16.80
N PRO A 151 -9.50 5.78 -17.24
CA PRO A 151 -8.06 5.54 -17.17
C PRO A 151 -7.22 6.64 -17.80
N GLY A 152 -7.64 7.14 -18.98
CA GLY A 152 -6.96 8.24 -19.67
C GLY A 152 -6.86 9.50 -18.81
N GLN A 153 -7.94 9.91 -18.15
CA GLN A 153 -7.92 11.07 -17.24
C GLN A 153 -7.00 10.85 -16.02
N ARG A 154 -6.88 9.60 -15.55
CA ARG A 154 -5.96 9.25 -14.46
C ARG A 154 -4.50 9.25 -14.93
N LEU A 155 -4.24 8.80 -16.17
CA LEU A 155 -2.93 8.87 -16.80
C LEU A 155 -2.49 10.33 -17.04
N GLU A 156 -3.39 11.18 -17.54
CA GLU A 156 -3.17 12.63 -17.66
C GLU A 156 -2.87 13.28 -16.30
N LEU A 157 -3.54 12.84 -15.23
CA LEU A 157 -3.22 13.31 -13.87
C LEU A 157 -1.81 12.90 -13.44
N ILE A 158 -1.40 11.66 -13.74
CA ILE A 158 -0.04 11.18 -13.44
C ILE A 158 0.98 12.03 -14.19
N GLU A 159 0.77 12.25 -15.49
CA GLU A 159 1.63 13.09 -16.33
C GLU A 159 1.73 14.51 -15.81
N ARG A 160 0.59 15.12 -15.46
CA ARG A 160 0.52 16.47 -14.92
C ARG A 160 1.30 16.61 -13.61
N LEU A 161 1.07 15.70 -12.66
CA LEU A 161 1.75 15.74 -11.36
C LEU A 161 3.25 15.52 -11.49
N SER A 162 3.64 14.55 -12.33
CA SER A 162 5.04 14.21 -12.56
C SER A 162 5.80 15.37 -13.23
N ARG A 163 5.20 16.02 -14.23
CA ARG A 163 5.75 17.25 -14.86
C ARG A 163 5.93 18.39 -13.87
N ALA A 164 5.08 18.49 -12.86
CA ALA A 164 5.19 19.48 -11.79
C ALA A 164 6.19 19.07 -10.69
N GLY A 165 6.97 18.00 -10.89
CA GLY A 165 7.97 17.51 -9.93
C GLY A 165 7.40 16.73 -8.75
N VAL A 166 6.09 16.47 -8.71
CA VAL A 166 5.45 15.73 -7.63
C VAL A 166 5.82 14.24 -7.74
N PRO A 167 6.39 13.62 -6.69
CA PRO A 167 6.63 12.18 -6.69
C PRO A 167 5.31 11.42 -6.84
N THR A 168 5.12 10.81 -8.01
CA THR A 168 3.87 10.16 -8.39
C THR A 168 4.07 8.66 -8.55
N ILE A 169 3.20 7.88 -7.91
CA ILE A 169 3.25 6.43 -7.87
C ILE A 169 1.94 5.88 -8.43
N VAL A 170 2.02 4.86 -9.28
CA VAL A 170 0.84 4.14 -9.75
C VAL A 170 0.54 2.95 -8.85
N ARG A 171 -0.72 2.84 -8.41
CA ARG A 171 -1.23 1.68 -7.68
C ARG A 171 -2.09 0.82 -8.60
N VAL A 172 -1.56 -0.33 -8.98
CA VAL A 172 -2.33 -1.44 -9.57
C VAL A 172 -2.94 -2.23 -8.41
N GLN A 173 -3.96 -1.63 -7.81
CA GLN A 173 -4.55 -2.08 -6.57
C GLN A 173 -6.08 -1.95 -6.63
N PRO A 174 -6.80 -3.04 -6.93
CA PRO A 174 -6.30 -4.39 -7.18
C PRO A 174 -5.80 -4.61 -8.62
N PHE A 175 -4.86 -5.54 -8.79
CA PHE A 175 -4.70 -6.28 -10.04
C PHE A 175 -5.83 -7.31 -10.15
N VAL A 176 -6.67 -7.15 -11.17
CA VAL A 176 -7.78 -8.06 -11.49
C VAL A 176 -7.36 -8.88 -12.71
N PRO A 177 -7.32 -10.22 -12.63
CA PRO A 177 -6.98 -11.05 -13.78
C PRO A 177 -7.83 -10.72 -15.02
N GLY A 178 -7.17 -10.59 -16.18
CA GLY A 178 -7.79 -10.21 -17.45
C GLY A 178 -8.20 -8.75 -17.62
N TRP A 179 -8.02 -7.89 -16.61
CA TRP A 179 -8.42 -6.49 -16.73
C TRP A 179 -7.37 -5.63 -17.43
N ILE A 180 -6.10 -6.01 -17.33
CA ILE A 180 -5.00 -5.46 -18.15
C ILE A 180 -4.80 -6.42 -19.31
N ARG A 181 -4.98 -5.95 -20.56
CA ARG A 181 -4.79 -6.78 -21.77
C ARG A 181 -3.33 -7.10 -22.06
N ASP A 182 -2.47 -6.10 -21.90
CA ASP A 182 -1.02 -6.24 -22.06
C ASP A 182 -0.30 -5.48 -20.95
N ILE A 183 0.37 -6.21 -20.07
CA ILE A 183 1.12 -5.66 -18.95
C ILE A 183 2.30 -4.82 -19.46
N HIS A 184 2.90 -5.19 -20.59
CA HIS A 184 4.07 -4.50 -21.12
C HIS A 184 3.71 -3.09 -21.59
N THR A 185 2.74 -2.96 -22.50
CA THR A 185 2.22 -1.65 -22.94
C THR A 185 1.71 -0.84 -21.75
N PHE A 186 1.00 -1.47 -20.81
CA PHE A 186 0.50 -0.79 -19.62
C PHE A 186 1.61 -0.13 -18.78
N ILE A 187 2.73 -0.82 -18.57
CA ILE A 187 3.87 -0.28 -17.82
C ILE A 187 4.61 0.80 -18.62
N GLU A 188 4.74 0.64 -19.95
CA GLU A 188 5.34 1.66 -20.83
C GLU A 188 4.57 2.99 -20.78
N GLU A 189 3.25 2.94 -20.81
CA GLU A 189 2.38 4.12 -20.70
C GLU A 189 2.52 4.81 -19.33
N ILE A 190 2.61 4.02 -18.25
CA ILE A 190 2.85 4.55 -16.89
C ILE A 190 4.21 5.22 -16.78
N ALA A 191 5.26 4.59 -17.33
CA ALA A 191 6.61 5.15 -17.34
C ALA A 191 6.67 6.44 -18.17
N SER A 192 6.02 6.44 -19.34
CA SER A 192 5.94 7.61 -20.23
C SER A 192 5.19 8.78 -19.58
N ALA A 193 4.19 8.50 -18.74
CA ALA A 193 3.52 9.51 -17.91
C ALA A 193 4.39 10.04 -16.75
N GLY A 194 5.62 9.55 -16.56
CA GLY A 194 6.57 10.07 -15.57
C GLY A 194 6.35 9.57 -14.14
N ALA A 195 5.60 8.49 -13.95
CA ALA A 195 5.52 7.83 -12.65
C ALA A 195 6.93 7.40 -12.18
N ARG A 196 7.15 7.35 -10.87
CA ARG A 196 8.42 6.88 -10.28
C ARG A 196 8.38 5.43 -9.84
N MET A 197 7.18 4.90 -9.62
CA MET A 197 6.99 3.60 -8.99
C MET A 197 5.65 2.98 -9.34
N ILE A 198 5.61 1.65 -9.42
CA ILE A 198 4.40 0.83 -9.46
C ILE A 198 4.26 0.04 -8.16
N ILE A 199 3.06 0.05 -7.60
CA ILE A 199 2.66 -0.78 -6.46
C ILE A 199 1.57 -1.75 -6.91
N LEU A 200 1.85 -3.05 -6.80
CA LEU A 200 0.94 -4.13 -7.12
C LEU A 200 0.27 -4.69 -5.86
N GLU A 201 -1.03 -4.93 -5.88
CA GLU A 201 -1.73 -5.76 -4.89
C GLU A 201 -2.80 -6.56 -5.61
N PHE A 202 -2.90 -7.86 -5.37
CA PHE A 202 -3.85 -8.70 -6.09
C PHE A 202 -5.27 -8.51 -5.57
N LEU A 203 -6.25 -8.82 -6.43
CA LEU A 203 -7.66 -8.82 -6.05
C LEU A 203 -7.89 -9.72 -4.82
N ARG A 204 -8.60 -9.15 -3.84
CA ARG A 204 -9.12 -9.87 -2.67
C ARG A 204 -10.62 -9.65 -2.59
N ILE A 205 -11.39 -10.73 -2.67
CA ILE A 205 -12.84 -10.68 -2.72
C ILE A 205 -13.46 -11.76 -1.87
N GLU A 206 -14.69 -11.53 -1.45
CA GLU A 206 -15.56 -12.58 -0.91
C GLU A 206 -15.78 -13.64 -1.99
N LYS A 207 -15.82 -14.91 -1.58
CA LYS A 207 -15.99 -16.07 -2.47
C LYS A 207 -17.21 -15.93 -3.38
N GLU A 208 -18.28 -15.33 -2.86
CA GLU A 208 -19.57 -15.11 -3.52
C GLU A 208 -19.46 -14.15 -4.73
N LEU A 209 -18.42 -13.30 -4.75
CA LEU A 209 -18.16 -12.39 -5.88
C LEU A 209 -17.33 -13.05 -6.99
N LEU A 210 -16.68 -14.18 -6.74
CA LEU A 210 -15.83 -14.84 -7.74
C LEU A 210 -16.57 -15.16 -9.06
N PRO A 211 -17.82 -15.66 -9.05
CA PRO A 211 -18.58 -15.88 -10.29
C PRO A 211 -18.83 -14.60 -11.10
N LEU A 212 -19.00 -13.44 -10.44
CA LEU A 212 -19.15 -12.16 -11.12
C LEU A 212 -17.88 -11.84 -11.91
N PHE A 213 -16.70 -11.98 -11.31
CA PHE A 213 -15.43 -11.72 -11.99
C PHE A 213 -15.17 -12.72 -13.12
N SER A 214 -15.47 -14.01 -12.91
CA SER A 214 -15.39 -15.03 -13.97
C SER A 214 -16.27 -14.67 -15.18
N LYS A 215 -17.47 -14.11 -14.95
CA LYS A 215 -18.35 -13.66 -16.03
C LYS A 215 -17.84 -12.40 -16.74
N LEU A 216 -17.19 -11.49 -16.00
CA LEU A 216 -16.61 -10.26 -16.56
C LEU A 216 -15.36 -10.55 -17.40
N PHE A 217 -14.62 -11.62 -17.08
CA PHE A 217 -13.39 -12.01 -17.75
C PHE A 217 -13.45 -13.49 -18.18
N PRO A 218 -14.33 -13.85 -19.13
CA PRO A 218 -14.62 -15.25 -19.46
C PRO A 218 -13.45 -16.02 -20.12
N GLY A 219 -12.45 -15.30 -20.65
CA GLY A 219 -11.23 -15.88 -21.23
C GLY A 219 -10.14 -16.23 -20.22
N GLU A 220 -10.32 -15.90 -18.94
CA GLU A 220 -9.29 -16.05 -17.92
C GLU A 220 -9.46 -17.37 -17.15
N ASP A 221 -8.61 -18.37 -17.46
CA ASP A 221 -8.65 -19.69 -16.82
C ASP A 221 -8.36 -19.67 -15.32
N ILE A 222 -7.74 -18.60 -14.81
CA ILE A 222 -7.47 -18.41 -13.39
C ILE A 222 -8.74 -18.43 -12.53
N TYR A 223 -9.91 -18.08 -13.08
CA TYR A 223 -11.17 -18.15 -12.35
C TYR A 223 -11.76 -19.56 -12.25
N LYS A 224 -11.23 -20.52 -13.02
CA LYS A 224 -11.57 -21.95 -12.93
C LYS A 224 -10.71 -22.70 -11.90
N ARG A 225 -9.60 -22.09 -11.47
CA ARG A 225 -8.68 -22.64 -10.47
C ARG A 225 -9.19 -22.36 -9.05
N GLU A 226 -8.75 -23.17 -8.10
CA GLU A 226 -9.01 -22.91 -6.68
C GLU A 226 -8.23 -21.69 -6.20
N TRP A 227 -8.91 -20.69 -5.65
CA TRP A 227 -8.28 -19.49 -5.07
C TRP A 227 -7.93 -19.72 -3.60
N GLU A 228 -6.85 -19.09 -3.14
CA GLU A 228 -6.32 -19.26 -1.79
C GLU A 228 -7.07 -18.39 -0.78
N SER A 229 -7.11 -18.82 0.48
CA SER A 229 -7.60 -17.98 1.57
C SER A 229 -6.57 -16.92 1.94
N TYR A 230 -6.97 -15.65 1.85
CA TYR A 230 -6.17 -14.49 2.24
C TYR A 230 -5.90 -14.43 3.75
N LEU A 231 -6.76 -15.00 4.61
CA LEU A 231 -6.56 -14.94 6.06
C LEU A 231 -5.52 -15.99 6.50
N PRO A 232 -4.57 -15.64 7.38
CA PRO A 232 -3.44 -16.52 7.68
C PRO A 232 -3.77 -17.62 8.72
N GLY A 233 -5.04 -18.04 8.84
CA GLY A 233 -5.45 -19.17 9.68
C GLY A 233 -5.63 -18.87 11.18
N THR A 234 -6.26 -17.75 11.55
CA THR A 234 -6.74 -17.54 12.92
C THR A 234 -8.26 -17.71 12.98
N SER A 235 -8.69 -18.68 13.78
CA SER A 235 -10.07 -19.12 14.02
C SER A 235 -11.05 -17.98 14.32
N THR A 236 -11.85 -17.62 13.32
CA THR A 236 -13.31 -17.44 13.39
C THR A 236 -13.77 -17.35 11.93
N GLU A 237 -14.64 -18.27 11.52
CA GLU A 237 -15.39 -18.21 10.27
C GLU A 237 -16.18 -16.89 10.24
N GLU A 238 -15.67 -15.87 9.55
CA GLU A 238 -16.45 -14.78 8.97
C GLU A 238 -15.55 -13.90 8.08
N ALA A 239 -15.98 -13.71 6.83
CA ALA A 239 -15.32 -13.18 5.64
C ALA A 239 -14.26 -14.11 4.96
N PRO A 240 -14.69 -15.05 4.06
CA PRO A 240 -13.80 -15.89 3.26
C PRO A 240 -13.19 -15.07 2.12
N LEU A 241 -12.26 -14.16 2.45
CA LEU A 241 -11.53 -13.41 1.44
C LEU A 241 -10.60 -14.35 0.69
N LEU A 242 -10.79 -14.42 -0.61
CA LEU A 242 -10.00 -15.19 -1.54
C LEU A 242 -9.09 -14.27 -2.35
N HIS A 243 -7.92 -14.78 -2.72
CA HIS A 243 -7.01 -14.16 -3.69
C HIS A 243 -6.43 -15.21 -4.64
N PRO A 244 -5.89 -14.83 -5.81
CA PRO A 244 -5.33 -15.78 -6.76
C PRO A 244 -4.23 -16.67 -6.14
N PRO A 245 -4.08 -17.92 -6.62
CA PRO A 245 -3.01 -18.84 -6.23
C PRO A 245 -1.61 -18.21 -6.23
N LEU A 246 -0.75 -18.66 -5.33
CA LEU A 246 0.60 -18.12 -5.18
C LEU A 246 1.42 -18.21 -6.48
N ASP A 247 1.34 -19.30 -7.23
CA ASP A 247 2.09 -19.47 -8.48
C ASP A 247 1.69 -18.41 -9.53
N TYR A 248 0.40 -18.10 -9.63
CA TYR A 248 -0.10 -17.04 -10.50
C TYR A 248 0.42 -15.68 -10.04
N ARG A 249 0.32 -15.39 -8.73
CA ARG A 249 0.80 -14.12 -8.16
C ARG A 249 2.31 -13.92 -8.36
N LEU A 250 3.11 -14.98 -8.19
CA LEU A 250 4.55 -14.97 -8.45
C LEU A 250 4.85 -14.65 -9.91
N SER A 251 4.13 -15.29 -10.86
CA SER A 251 4.32 -15.05 -12.29
C SER A 251 4.05 -13.60 -12.67
N ILE A 252 2.91 -13.05 -12.25
CA ILE A 252 2.52 -11.67 -12.56
C ILE A 252 3.45 -10.67 -11.86
N ALA A 253 3.78 -10.87 -10.59
CA ALA A 253 4.67 -9.96 -9.87
C ALA A 253 6.08 -9.93 -10.47
N ARG A 254 6.58 -11.08 -10.96
CA ARG A 254 7.84 -11.16 -11.69
C ARG A 254 7.79 -10.37 -13.00
N GLU A 255 6.75 -10.55 -13.80
CA GLU A 255 6.56 -9.84 -15.07
C GLU A 255 6.53 -8.32 -14.85
N PHE A 256 5.73 -7.86 -13.89
CA PHE A 256 5.68 -6.46 -13.49
C PHE A 256 7.04 -5.93 -13.04
N SER A 257 7.76 -6.67 -12.20
CA SER A 257 9.07 -6.27 -11.67
C SER A 257 10.11 -6.10 -12.77
N ILE A 258 10.28 -7.11 -13.63
CA ILE A 258 11.23 -7.08 -14.75
C ILE A 258 10.91 -5.92 -15.69
N LYS A 259 9.63 -5.75 -16.04
CA LYS A 259 9.22 -4.70 -16.97
C LYS A 259 9.34 -3.31 -16.35
N ALA A 260 8.96 -3.13 -15.08
CA ALA A 260 9.12 -1.86 -14.37
C ALA A 260 10.60 -1.45 -14.29
N GLU A 261 11.49 -2.37 -13.93
CA GLU A 261 12.93 -2.11 -13.88
C GLU A 261 13.48 -1.71 -15.26
N LYS A 262 13.05 -2.39 -16.33
CA LYS A 262 13.44 -2.05 -17.71
C LYS A 262 13.03 -0.61 -18.09
N GLU A 263 11.88 -0.16 -17.62
CA GLU A 263 11.37 1.20 -17.86
C GLU A 263 11.86 2.23 -16.82
N GLY A 264 12.78 1.85 -15.92
CA GLY A 264 13.35 2.75 -14.91
C GLY A 264 12.40 3.09 -13.75
N LEU A 265 11.36 2.28 -13.54
CA LEU A 265 10.40 2.41 -12.45
C LEU A 265 10.82 1.57 -11.25
N ALA A 266 10.65 2.11 -10.05
CA ALA A 266 10.64 1.27 -8.86
C ALA A 266 9.39 0.36 -8.85
N PHE A 267 9.50 -0.83 -8.28
CA PHE A 267 8.39 -1.77 -8.16
C PHE A 267 8.32 -2.36 -6.76
N SER A 268 7.10 -2.51 -6.25
CA SER A 268 6.84 -3.25 -5.02
C SER A 268 5.44 -3.88 -5.02
N THR A 269 5.23 -4.79 -4.08
CA THR A 269 3.91 -5.34 -3.78
C THR A 269 3.41 -4.84 -2.43
N CYS A 270 2.13 -4.46 -2.32
CA CYS A 270 1.52 -4.06 -1.07
C CYS A 270 0.73 -5.22 -0.45
N LYS A 271 1.08 -5.61 0.79
CA LYS A 271 0.42 -6.69 1.56
C LYS A 271 0.41 -8.09 0.89
N GLU A 272 1.30 -8.34 -0.06
CA GLU A 272 1.47 -9.66 -0.69
C GLU A 272 2.64 -10.47 -0.12
N GLY A 273 3.61 -9.78 0.50
CA GLY A 273 4.82 -10.42 1.05
C GLY A 273 5.68 -11.09 -0.03
N LEU A 274 5.67 -10.56 -1.25
CA LEU A 274 6.47 -10.97 -2.42
C LEU A 274 7.67 -10.01 -2.59
N PHE A 275 8.49 -9.95 -1.56
CA PHE A 275 9.64 -9.06 -1.38
C PHE A 275 10.79 -9.32 -2.36
N GLU A 276 10.89 -10.53 -2.92
CA GLU A 276 11.92 -10.88 -3.89
C GLU A 276 11.85 -10.08 -5.20
N PHE A 277 10.69 -9.48 -5.48
CA PHE A 277 10.47 -8.68 -6.68
C PHE A 277 10.63 -7.18 -6.42
N HIS A 278 10.79 -6.75 -5.17
CA HIS A 278 10.87 -5.32 -4.85
C HIS A 278 12.20 -4.76 -5.36
N THR A 279 12.15 -3.72 -6.17
CA THR A 279 13.33 -3.12 -6.78
C THR A 279 13.15 -1.61 -6.93
N PRO A 280 14.15 -0.78 -6.57
CA PRO A 280 15.34 -1.15 -5.81
C PRO A 280 15.00 -1.43 -4.33
N LEU A 281 15.85 -2.18 -3.62
CA LEU A 281 15.61 -2.59 -2.21
C LEU A 281 15.57 -1.43 -1.20
N ASN A 282 16.07 -0.25 -1.56
CA ASN A 282 16.03 0.92 -0.69
C ASN A 282 14.71 1.72 -0.80
N VAL A 283 13.78 1.30 -1.66
CA VAL A 283 12.46 1.93 -1.80
C VAL A 283 11.40 1.05 -1.16
N ASP A 284 10.76 1.55 -0.10
CA ASP A 284 9.68 0.83 0.57
C ASP A 284 8.37 0.86 -0.24
N CYS A 285 7.46 -0.08 0.05
CA CYS A 285 6.21 -0.23 -0.70
C CYS A 285 5.23 0.95 -0.59
N CYS A 286 5.50 1.94 0.27
CA CYS A 286 4.72 3.16 0.38
C CYS A 286 5.37 4.35 -0.32
N GLY A 287 6.57 4.19 -0.89
CA GLY A 287 7.34 5.25 -1.51
C GLY A 287 7.78 6.33 -0.52
N MET A 288 8.01 5.98 0.75
CA MET A 288 8.53 6.91 1.75
C MET A 288 9.94 7.40 1.39
N ALA A 289 10.69 6.62 0.60
CA ALA A 289 11.98 7.04 0.05
C ALA A 289 11.92 8.24 -0.92
N PHE A 290 10.73 8.65 -1.38
CA PHE A 290 10.57 9.81 -2.27
C PHE A 290 10.23 11.12 -1.56
N PHE A 291 10.14 11.12 -0.24
CA PHE A 291 10.09 12.36 0.53
C PHE A 291 11.51 12.92 0.69
N ASP A 292 11.61 14.25 0.81
CA ASP A 292 12.88 14.96 0.94
C ASP A 292 12.93 15.75 2.26
N VAL A 293 12.70 15.02 3.37
CA VAL A 293 12.76 15.55 4.73
C VAL A 293 13.37 14.52 5.69
N GLU A 294 14.21 14.98 6.61
CA GLU A 294 15.03 14.12 7.48
C GLU A 294 14.24 13.47 8.63
N TYR A 295 13.05 13.96 8.96
CA TYR A 295 12.24 13.51 10.09
C TYR A 295 11.16 12.49 9.70
N ILE A 296 11.42 11.70 8.65
CA ILE A 296 10.60 10.55 8.28
C ILE A 296 11.24 9.29 8.85
N SER A 297 10.45 8.53 9.60
CA SER A 297 10.84 7.19 10.03
C SER A 297 9.70 6.21 9.83
N ARG A 298 10.05 4.96 9.55
CA ARG A 298 9.11 3.86 9.34
C ARG A 298 9.11 2.96 10.57
N ARG A 299 7.98 2.27 10.81
CA ARG A 299 7.94 1.17 11.78
C ARG A 299 8.50 -0.12 11.18
N PRO A 300 9.04 -1.04 11.98
CA PRO A 300 9.57 -2.30 11.47
C PRO A 300 8.43 -3.22 10.96
N THR A 301 8.67 -3.96 9.89
CA THR A 301 7.77 -4.98 9.32
C THR A 301 8.57 -6.24 8.94
N LEU A 302 7.93 -7.25 8.34
CA LEU A 302 8.65 -8.40 7.78
C LEU A 302 9.55 -8.02 6.59
N TRP A 303 9.37 -6.83 6.00
CA TRP A 303 10.34 -6.29 5.03
C TRP A 303 11.71 -6.10 5.68
N ASP A 304 11.75 -5.61 6.92
CA ASP A 304 13.00 -5.42 7.67
C ASP A 304 13.70 -6.74 7.97
N LEU A 305 12.92 -7.77 8.34
CA LEU A 305 13.46 -9.13 8.48
C LEU A 305 14.00 -9.64 7.13
N TYR A 306 13.30 -9.37 6.03
CA TYR A 306 13.75 -9.75 4.70
C TYR A 306 15.07 -9.07 4.31
N LEU A 307 15.24 -7.79 4.64
CA LEU A 307 16.50 -7.09 4.41
C LEU A 307 17.65 -7.68 5.25
N GLU A 308 17.43 -8.03 6.52
CA GLU A 308 18.44 -8.75 7.33
C GLU A 308 18.82 -10.11 6.70
N ILE A 309 17.84 -10.83 6.13
CA ILE A 309 18.09 -12.08 5.42
C ILE A 309 18.92 -11.85 4.14
N VAL A 310 18.65 -10.78 3.38
CA VAL A 310 19.40 -10.45 2.16
C VAL A 310 20.84 -10.07 2.49
N GLU A 311 21.05 -9.29 3.55
CA GLU A 311 22.36 -8.82 3.99
C GLU A 311 23.22 -9.96 4.58
N ASN A 312 22.63 -10.84 5.37
CA ASN A 312 23.37 -11.86 6.14
C ASN A 312 23.19 -13.30 5.63
N GLY A 313 22.38 -13.51 4.60
CA GLY A 313 21.97 -14.82 4.06
C GLY A 313 20.90 -15.55 4.89
N LYS A 314 20.76 -15.22 6.17
CA LYS A 314 19.77 -15.76 7.11
C LYS A 314 19.57 -14.80 8.29
N ALA A 315 18.43 -14.87 8.96
CA ALA A 315 18.15 -14.08 10.16
C ALA A 315 17.30 -14.86 11.18
N LYS A 316 17.45 -14.58 12.46
CA LYS A 316 16.47 -14.91 13.50
C LYS A 316 15.42 -13.80 13.59
N GLY A 317 14.31 -14.08 14.29
CA GLY A 317 13.27 -13.07 14.50
C GLY A 317 13.77 -11.89 15.33
N GLU A 318 14.74 -12.12 16.22
CA GLU A 318 15.34 -11.12 17.08
C GLU A 318 16.22 -10.11 16.33
N ASP A 319 16.84 -10.53 15.22
CA ASP A 319 17.76 -9.71 14.43
C ASP A 319 17.06 -8.48 13.83
N LEU A 320 15.75 -8.55 13.58
CA LEU A 320 14.94 -7.40 13.16
C LEU A 320 14.98 -6.26 14.19
N TRP A 321 15.05 -6.57 15.50
CA TRP A 321 15.12 -5.55 16.56
C TRP A 321 16.51 -4.93 16.66
N GLU A 322 17.54 -5.60 16.14
CA GLU A 322 18.85 -4.99 15.98
C GLU A 322 18.82 -3.93 14.87
N ARG A 323 18.13 -4.23 13.75
CA ARG A 323 17.89 -3.26 12.67
C ARG A 323 17.16 -2.00 13.14
N CYS A 324 16.20 -2.14 14.05
CA CYS A 324 15.52 -1.00 14.68
C CYS A 324 16.49 0.05 15.24
N ARG A 325 17.59 -0.41 15.85
CA ARG A 325 18.60 0.46 16.45
C ARG A 325 19.54 1.05 15.40
N ARG A 326 19.84 0.30 14.33
CA ARG A 326 20.75 0.71 13.25
C ARG A 326 20.14 1.74 12.30
N GLU A 327 18.85 1.64 12.02
CA GLU A 327 18.14 2.48 11.03
C GLU A 327 17.13 3.46 11.65
N GLU A 328 17.20 3.66 12.97
CA GLU A 328 16.32 4.60 13.69
C GLU A 328 14.82 4.41 13.40
N LEU A 329 14.40 3.15 13.25
CA LEU A 329 13.00 2.78 13.03
C LEU A 329 12.15 3.14 14.25
N LEU A 330 10.85 3.41 14.05
CA LEU A 330 9.90 3.69 15.14
C LEU A 330 9.54 2.43 15.92
N CYS A 331 10.42 2.03 16.83
CA CYS A 331 10.32 0.82 17.67
C CYS A 331 10.08 1.19 19.14
N ARG A 332 9.51 0.29 19.93
CA ARG A 332 9.08 0.52 21.32
C ARG A 332 10.15 1.18 22.19
N GLU A 333 11.41 0.83 21.98
CA GLU A 333 12.55 1.36 22.74
C GLU A 333 12.71 2.89 22.58
N ASN A 334 12.43 3.44 21.39
CA ASN A 334 12.56 4.88 21.12
C ASN A 334 11.22 5.64 21.11
N LEU A 335 10.10 4.98 21.45
CA LEU A 335 8.77 5.61 21.47
C LEU A 335 8.41 6.30 22.80
N THR A 336 9.29 6.27 23.81
CA THR A 336 9.05 6.90 25.12
C THR A 336 8.76 8.40 25.04
N PRO A 337 9.49 9.21 24.24
CA PRO A 337 9.23 10.65 24.11
C PRO A 337 7.88 10.99 23.46
N TYR A 338 7.27 10.06 22.72
CA TYR A 338 6.07 10.34 21.95
C TYR A 338 4.80 10.41 22.83
N PRO A 339 3.81 11.23 22.45
CA PRO A 339 2.52 11.27 23.12
C PRO A 339 1.85 9.90 23.23
N ARG A 340 1.13 9.67 24.34
CA ARG A 340 0.48 8.37 24.64
C ARG A 340 -0.44 7.88 23.52
N TRP A 341 -1.16 8.78 22.84
CA TRP A 341 -2.06 8.43 21.74
C TRP A 341 -1.31 7.89 20.51
N PHE A 342 -0.08 8.37 20.28
CA PHE A 342 0.78 7.96 19.18
C PHE A 342 1.45 6.62 19.50
N ARG A 343 2.27 6.57 20.57
CA ARG A 343 3.07 5.38 20.88
C ARG A 343 2.25 4.11 21.14
N ARG A 344 1.04 4.23 21.71
CA ARG A 344 0.19 3.07 22.03
C ARG A 344 -0.11 2.20 20.80
N GLY A 345 -0.40 2.81 19.66
CA GLY A 345 -0.71 2.08 18.43
C GLY A 345 0.52 1.39 17.86
N PHE A 346 1.65 2.08 17.79
CA PHE A 346 2.92 1.52 17.32
C PHE A 346 3.39 0.33 18.18
N ILE A 347 3.33 0.47 19.51
CA ILE A 347 3.66 -0.63 20.45
C ILE A 347 2.72 -1.83 20.24
N ALA A 348 1.43 -1.60 19.98
CA ALA A 348 0.49 -2.69 19.72
C ALA A 348 0.81 -3.43 18.41
N HIS A 349 1.22 -2.71 17.36
CA HIS A 349 1.68 -3.32 16.11
C HIS A 349 2.97 -4.12 16.30
N GLU A 350 3.93 -3.59 17.05
CA GLU A 350 5.18 -4.27 17.34
C GLU A 350 4.96 -5.58 18.12
N LYS A 351 4.17 -5.55 19.20
CA LYS A 351 3.80 -6.77 19.94
C LYS A 351 3.11 -7.81 19.06
N ARG A 352 2.29 -7.36 18.10
CA ARG A 352 1.66 -8.26 17.14
C ARG A 352 2.69 -8.85 16.16
N LEU A 353 3.66 -8.06 15.70
CA LEU A 353 4.76 -8.52 14.86
C LEU A 353 5.64 -9.55 15.61
N GLU A 354 6.02 -9.29 16.86
CA GLU A 354 6.72 -10.26 17.73
C GLU A 354 5.94 -11.59 17.82
N SER A 355 4.63 -11.51 18.01
CA SER A 355 3.78 -12.70 18.06
C SER A 355 3.74 -13.48 16.74
N VAL A 356 3.85 -12.80 15.60
CA VAL A 356 3.93 -13.44 14.27
C VAL A 356 5.31 -14.09 14.06
N LEU A 357 6.40 -13.41 14.43
CA LEU A 357 7.78 -13.92 14.29
C LEU A 357 7.99 -15.23 15.07
N ARG A 358 7.32 -15.41 16.20
CA ARG A 358 7.33 -16.67 16.98
C ARG A 358 6.59 -17.83 16.31
N LYS A 359 5.90 -17.60 15.19
CA LYS A 359 5.10 -18.59 14.46
C LYS A 359 5.59 -18.69 13.01
N PRO A 360 6.67 -19.43 12.73
CA PRO A 360 7.27 -19.49 11.41
C PRO A 360 6.29 -19.83 10.28
N HIS A 361 5.36 -20.77 10.50
CA HIS A 361 4.32 -21.11 9.52
C HIS A 361 3.39 -19.93 9.15
N ILE A 362 3.17 -18.98 10.06
CA ILE A 362 2.41 -17.75 9.78
C ILE A 362 3.26 -16.77 8.98
N VAL A 363 4.56 -16.64 9.30
CA VAL A 363 5.51 -15.82 8.54
C VAL A 363 5.56 -16.28 7.09
N GLU A 364 5.76 -17.58 6.84
CA GLU A 364 5.81 -18.14 5.49
C GLU A 364 4.51 -17.97 4.70
N ARG A 365 3.36 -17.97 5.38
CA ARG A 365 2.05 -17.76 4.75
C ARG A 365 1.81 -16.29 4.38
N ILE A 366 2.20 -15.37 5.26
CA ILE A 366 2.04 -13.92 5.04
C ILE A 366 3.11 -13.38 4.09
N THR A 367 4.31 -13.96 4.12
CA THR A 367 5.48 -13.55 3.34
C THR A 367 6.08 -14.76 2.61
N PRO A 368 5.52 -15.14 1.45
CA PRO A 368 6.03 -16.25 0.66
C PRO A 368 7.51 -16.14 0.28
N SER A 369 8.10 -14.94 0.27
CA SER A 369 9.55 -14.72 0.04
C SER A 369 10.44 -15.29 1.13
N ILE A 370 9.90 -15.60 2.30
CA ILE A 370 10.64 -16.07 3.47
C ILE A 370 10.32 -17.55 3.71
N LYS A 371 11.35 -18.34 4.03
CA LYS A 371 11.25 -19.73 4.50
C LYS A 371 11.92 -19.84 5.87
N TYR A 372 11.43 -20.70 6.74
CA TYR A 372 12.08 -21.03 8.01
C TYR A 372 12.72 -22.41 7.94
N GLU A 373 14.00 -22.49 8.27
CA GLU A 373 14.80 -23.72 8.17
C GLU A 373 15.92 -23.72 9.21
N ASN A 374 16.09 -24.83 9.93
CA ASN A 374 17.17 -25.03 10.90
C ASN A 374 17.30 -23.91 11.96
N GLY A 375 16.18 -23.34 12.40
CA GLY A 375 16.17 -22.28 13.42
C GLY A 375 16.29 -20.85 12.88
N TYR A 376 16.40 -20.67 11.56
CA TYR A 376 16.58 -19.36 10.92
C TYR A 376 15.52 -19.11 9.85
N PHE A 377 15.18 -17.84 9.65
CA PHE A 377 14.52 -17.36 8.44
C PHE A 377 15.55 -17.16 7.34
N ILE A 378 15.23 -17.59 6.14
CA ILE A 378 16.06 -17.50 4.94
C ILE A 378 15.23 -17.04 3.76
N LYS A 379 15.90 -16.54 2.71
CA LYS A 379 15.23 -16.20 1.45
C LYS A 379 14.73 -17.49 0.83
N ARG A 380 13.44 -17.55 0.50
CA ARG A 380 12.89 -18.67 -0.26
C ARG A 380 13.52 -18.61 -1.65
N LYS A 381 14.21 -19.69 -2.05
CA LYS A 381 14.69 -19.84 -3.42
C LYS A 381 13.48 -19.80 -4.35
N GLU A 382 13.59 -19.10 -5.47
CA GLU A 382 12.56 -19.16 -6.50
C GLU A 382 12.29 -20.63 -6.82
N ARG A 383 11.00 -21.02 -6.81
CA ARG A 383 10.64 -22.32 -7.35
C ARG A 383 11.05 -22.28 -8.82
N SER A 384 12.04 -23.09 -9.20
CA SER A 384 12.35 -23.32 -10.61
C SER A 384 11.05 -23.73 -11.29
N ASN A 385 10.71 -23.11 -12.42
CA ASN A 385 9.62 -23.54 -13.31
C ASN A 385 9.93 -24.91 -13.96
N SER A 386 10.41 -25.88 -13.19
CA SER A 386 10.48 -27.28 -13.58
C SER A 386 9.08 -27.87 -13.43
N GLY A 387 8.21 -27.60 -14.42
CA GLY A 387 6.84 -28.14 -14.41
C GLY A 387 5.88 -27.69 -15.50
N TYR A 388 6.23 -26.72 -16.36
CA TYR A 388 5.42 -26.43 -17.57
C TYR A 388 6.29 -26.58 -18.81
N ASN A 389 6.67 -27.83 -19.09
CA ASN A 389 6.94 -28.22 -20.47
C ASN A 389 5.59 -28.40 -21.16
N SER A 390 5.33 -27.52 -22.13
CA SER A 390 4.67 -27.82 -23.40
C SER A 390 3.79 -29.08 -23.44
N PHE A 391 2.48 -28.91 -23.35
CA PHE A 391 1.54 -29.82 -24.02
C PHE A 391 0.34 -29.04 -24.54
N PHE A 392 0.41 -28.83 -25.86
CA PHE A 392 -0.61 -28.45 -26.86
C PHE A 392 -1.38 -27.14 -26.71
#